data_AF-A0AAW9MPK7-F1
#
_entry.id   AF-A0AAW9MPK7-F1
#
_cell.length_a   1.000
_cell.length_b   1.000
_cell.length_c   1.000
_cell.angle_alpha   90.00
_cell.angle_beta   90.00
_cell.angle_gamma   90.00
#
_symmetry.space_group_name_H-M   'P 1'
#
loop_
_entity.id
_entity.type
_entity.pdbx_description
1 polymer ?
#
loop_
_entity_poly.entity_id
_entity_poly.type
_entity_poly.pdbx_seq_one_letter_code
_entity_poly.pdbx_strand_id
1 'polypeptide(L)'
;MFLEGGLAKKSLEKVDNLARKKGISSLEMILCDDFESVYPGKVPNGFLEFRGIYKKLATLLNQSSLSDFVSDLIDISGMKSMYEDEGSLESRTKLENMESFLNAIIEYENISENPSLEDYLQTAKLMSELDKTESSSGSISLMTVHSAKGLEFKNVFVVGLEDDNFPSRMAVEEGNLEEERRLFYVAITRAKENLFLFSSTRKMYFGKLIQSLPSRFIDELGGTIEREEGELRNRITGEKVKIEKASESALAGRDYLKYDLEMRKKNFDMSKKDNFMVGDKVKHRIFGIGTIINFSGEGEDKKVMISFENKGIKNLSLSIAPIEKV
;
A
#
# COMPACT_ATOMS: atom_id res chain seq x y z
N MET A 1 -11.95 14.39 -13.05
CA MET A 1 -11.39 13.04 -12.86
C MET A 1 -12.31 12.08 -13.61
N PHE A 2 -11.80 11.31 -14.58
CA PHE A 2 -12.62 10.52 -15.53
C PHE A 2 -13.61 9.55 -14.82
N LEU A 3 -13.26 9.08 -13.61
CA LEU A 3 -14.05 8.15 -12.82
C LEU A 3 -15.27 8.77 -12.11
N GLU A 4 -15.27 10.07 -11.83
CA GLU A 4 -16.37 10.73 -11.11
C GLU A 4 -17.54 11.14 -12.02
N GLY A 5 -17.30 11.22 -13.34
CA GLY A 5 -18.24 11.78 -14.32
C GLY A 5 -19.13 10.78 -15.04
N GLY A 6 -19.07 9.48 -14.67
CA GLY A 6 -19.82 8.34 -15.20
C GLY A 6 -20.54 8.51 -16.55
N LEU A 7 -20.12 7.76 -17.59
CA LEU A 7 -20.84 7.75 -18.87
C LEU A 7 -22.28 7.25 -18.68
N ALA A 8 -23.26 8.13 -18.89
CA ALA A 8 -24.67 7.79 -18.73
C ALA A 8 -25.08 6.63 -19.64
N LYS A 9 -25.88 5.69 -19.11
CA LYS A 9 -26.32 4.48 -19.83
C LYS A 9 -26.91 4.77 -21.23
N LYS A 10 -27.77 5.79 -21.34
CA LYS A 10 -28.36 6.21 -22.64
C LYS A 10 -27.30 6.68 -23.64
N SER A 11 -26.21 7.28 -23.16
CA SER A 11 -25.12 7.73 -24.02
C SER A 11 -24.31 6.57 -24.57
N LEU A 12 -24.11 5.51 -23.77
CA LEU A 12 -23.49 4.25 -24.20
C LEU A 12 -24.39 3.52 -25.21
N GLU A 13 -25.70 3.43 -24.97
CA GLU A 13 -26.66 2.82 -25.91
C GLU A 13 -26.64 3.50 -27.30
N LYS A 14 -26.43 4.82 -27.36
CA LYS A 14 -26.24 5.53 -28.62
C LYS A 14 -24.97 5.08 -29.35
N VAL A 15 -23.86 4.93 -28.64
CA VAL A 15 -22.59 4.44 -29.22
C VAL A 15 -22.78 3.02 -29.74
N ASP A 16 -23.37 2.13 -28.94
CA ASP A 16 -23.61 0.73 -29.34
C ASP A 16 -24.45 0.64 -30.62
N ASN A 17 -25.48 1.48 -30.75
CA ASN A 17 -26.31 1.52 -31.95
C ASN A 17 -25.55 2.04 -33.18
N LEU A 18 -24.65 3.01 -33.03
CA LEU A 18 -23.79 3.49 -34.11
C LEU A 18 -22.77 2.43 -34.52
N ALA A 19 -22.13 1.80 -33.53
CA ALA A 19 -21.14 0.75 -33.71
C ALA A 19 -21.74 -0.44 -34.47
N ARG A 20 -22.95 -0.89 -34.08
CA ARG A 20 -23.72 -1.92 -34.80
C ARG A 20 -24.03 -1.55 -36.24
N LYS A 21 -24.39 -0.29 -36.52
CA LYS A 21 -24.66 0.17 -37.90
C LYS A 21 -23.41 0.17 -38.78
N LYS A 22 -22.25 0.44 -38.20
CA LYS A 22 -20.95 0.40 -38.89
C LYS A 22 -20.28 -0.99 -38.90
N GLY A 23 -20.80 -1.95 -38.13
CA GLY A 23 -20.22 -3.29 -38.02
C GLY A 23 -18.90 -3.33 -37.22
N ILE A 24 -18.69 -2.37 -36.32
CA ILE A 24 -17.49 -2.26 -35.48
C ILE A 24 -17.85 -2.36 -34.00
N SER A 25 -16.86 -2.52 -33.12
CA SER A 25 -17.06 -2.47 -31.67
C SER A 25 -17.33 -1.05 -31.17
N SER A 26 -17.95 -0.95 -29.99
CA SER A 26 -18.22 0.35 -29.36
C SER A 26 -16.94 1.13 -29.04
N LEU A 27 -15.85 0.41 -28.71
CA LEU A 27 -14.53 1.01 -28.54
C LEU A 27 -14.03 1.63 -29.84
N GLU A 28 -14.01 0.86 -30.94
CA GLU A 28 -13.60 1.37 -32.25
C GLU A 28 -14.44 2.58 -32.67
N MET A 29 -15.75 2.55 -32.44
CA MET A 29 -16.63 3.68 -32.71
C MET A 29 -16.23 4.95 -31.94
N ILE A 30 -15.86 4.84 -30.66
CA ILE A 30 -15.39 5.99 -29.88
C ILE A 30 -14.04 6.51 -30.40
N LEU A 31 -13.19 5.62 -30.91
CA LEU A 31 -11.85 5.97 -31.40
C LEU A 31 -11.85 6.55 -32.82
N CYS A 32 -12.91 6.33 -33.61
CA CYS A 32 -13.04 6.87 -34.96
C CYS A 32 -12.93 8.41 -34.99
N ASP A 33 -12.25 8.93 -36.01
CA ASP A 33 -12.08 10.38 -36.18
C ASP A 33 -13.40 11.10 -36.49
N ASP A 34 -14.36 10.38 -37.11
CA ASP A 34 -15.69 10.92 -37.42
C ASP A 34 -16.70 10.80 -36.27
N PHE A 35 -16.31 10.23 -35.12
CA PHE A 35 -17.21 9.94 -33.99
C PHE A 35 -18.08 11.13 -33.60
N GLU A 36 -17.50 12.33 -33.48
CA GLU A 36 -18.24 13.54 -33.10
C GLU A 36 -19.26 13.98 -34.13
N SER A 37 -18.97 13.74 -35.40
CA SER A 37 -19.85 14.13 -36.50
C SER A 37 -21.05 13.19 -36.64
N VAL A 38 -20.87 11.91 -36.29
CA VAL A 38 -21.92 10.89 -36.43
C VAL A 38 -22.72 10.67 -35.14
N TYR A 39 -22.25 11.21 -34.01
CA TYR A 39 -22.94 11.07 -32.73
C TYR A 39 -24.26 11.87 -32.69
N PRO A 40 -25.40 11.25 -32.29
CA PRO A 40 -26.67 11.96 -32.19
C PRO A 40 -26.69 13.01 -31.06
N GLY A 41 -26.49 14.27 -31.45
CA GLY A 41 -26.50 15.44 -30.58
C GLY A 41 -25.10 15.79 -30.06
N LYS A 42 -25.03 16.54 -28.95
CA LYS A 42 -23.74 16.89 -28.34
C LYS A 42 -23.08 15.64 -27.74
N VAL A 43 -21.83 15.38 -28.13
CA VAL A 43 -21.01 14.31 -27.53
C VAL A 43 -20.73 14.63 -26.05
N PRO A 44 -21.02 13.70 -25.12
CA PRO A 44 -20.58 13.85 -23.73
C PRO A 44 -19.07 13.96 -23.61
N ASN A 45 -18.58 14.89 -22.79
CA ASN A 45 -17.14 15.15 -22.62
C ASN A 45 -16.37 13.90 -22.17
N GLY A 46 -17.00 13.04 -21.37
CA GLY A 46 -16.40 11.78 -20.92
C GLY A 46 -15.92 10.89 -22.07
N PHE A 47 -16.58 10.85 -23.23
CA PHE A 47 -16.07 10.07 -24.36
C PHE A 47 -14.79 10.66 -24.95
N LEU A 48 -14.68 11.99 -24.99
CA LEU A 48 -13.50 12.69 -25.50
C LEU A 48 -12.31 12.51 -24.55
N GLU A 49 -12.57 12.62 -23.24
CA GLU A 49 -11.58 12.33 -22.19
C GLU A 49 -11.10 10.88 -22.26
N PHE A 50 -12.04 9.91 -22.34
CA PHE A 50 -11.71 8.49 -22.49
C PHE A 50 -10.83 8.24 -23.72
N ARG A 51 -11.22 8.78 -24.89
CA ARG A 51 -10.46 8.64 -26.13
C ARG A 51 -9.06 9.21 -25.99
N GLY A 52 -8.91 10.35 -25.33
CA GLY A 52 -7.60 10.96 -25.04
C GLY A 52 -6.72 10.07 -24.16
N ILE A 53 -7.28 9.56 -23.06
CA ILE A 53 -6.62 8.62 -22.16
C ILE A 53 -6.20 7.35 -22.92
N TYR A 54 -7.12 6.75 -23.68
CA TYR A 54 -6.86 5.53 -24.45
C TYR A 54 -5.72 5.72 -25.46
N LYS A 55 -5.76 6.78 -26.28
CA LYS A 55 -4.71 7.06 -27.28
C LYS A 55 -3.35 7.31 -26.61
N LYS A 56 -3.33 7.99 -25.46
CA LYS A 56 -2.11 8.21 -24.67
C LYS A 56 -1.53 6.88 -24.17
N LEU A 57 -2.35 6.02 -23.56
CA LEU A 57 -1.93 4.72 -23.05
C LEU A 57 -1.45 3.79 -24.17
N ALA A 58 -2.15 3.75 -25.30
CA ALA A 58 -1.73 2.96 -26.47
C ALA A 58 -0.37 3.42 -27.03
N THR A 59 -0.05 4.71 -26.92
CA THR A 59 1.27 5.23 -27.30
C THR A 59 2.34 4.80 -26.31
N LEU A 60 2.07 4.94 -25.00
CA LEU A 60 3.00 4.58 -23.94
C LEU A 60 3.35 3.09 -23.96
N LEU A 61 2.37 2.20 -24.18
CA LEU A 61 2.59 0.76 -24.26
C LEU A 61 3.67 0.37 -25.28
N ASN A 62 3.86 1.15 -26.35
CA ASN A 62 4.85 0.88 -27.39
C ASN A 62 6.20 1.59 -27.15
N GLN A 63 6.29 2.47 -26.16
CA GLN A 63 7.42 3.37 -25.94
C GLN A 63 8.10 3.19 -24.59
N SER A 64 7.45 2.52 -23.64
CA SER A 64 7.94 2.31 -22.27
C SER A 64 8.11 0.83 -21.95
N SER A 65 8.78 0.56 -20.83
CA SER A 65 8.77 -0.75 -20.19
C SER A 65 7.35 -1.13 -19.77
N LEU A 66 7.11 -2.43 -19.50
CA LEU A 66 5.78 -2.90 -19.09
C LEU A 66 5.40 -2.34 -17.70
N SER A 67 6.37 -2.29 -16.79
CA SER A 67 6.19 -1.70 -15.46
C SER A 67 5.91 -0.20 -15.51
N ASP A 68 6.63 0.57 -16.33
CA ASP A 68 6.36 2.00 -16.52
C ASP A 68 4.96 2.23 -17.12
N PHE A 69 4.57 1.42 -18.12
CA PHE A 69 3.23 1.49 -18.71
C PHE A 69 2.13 1.26 -17.66
N VAL A 70 2.28 0.24 -16.80
CA VAL A 70 1.29 -0.07 -15.75
C VAL A 70 1.25 1.03 -14.69
N SER A 71 2.41 1.60 -14.32
CA SER A 71 2.45 2.76 -13.42
C SER A 71 1.70 3.95 -14.01
N ASP A 72 1.99 4.28 -15.27
CA ASP A 72 1.32 5.35 -16.00
C ASP A 72 -0.19 5.08 -16.16
N LEU A 73 -0.59 3.83 -16.37
CA LEU A 73 -2.01 3.43 -16.44
C LEU A 73 -2.74 3.74 -15.12
N ILE A 74 -2.14 3.38 -13.99
CA ILE A 74 -2.71 3.61 -12.66
C ILE A 74 -2.86 5.12 -12.39
N ASP A 75 -1.86 5.92 -12.78
CA ASP A 75 -1.86 7.37 -12.58
C ASP A 75 -2.80 8.10 -13.56
N ILE A 76 -2.71 7.82 -14.86
CA ILE A 76 -3.49 8.49 -15.92
C ILE A 76 -4.98 8.15 -15.83
N SER A 77 -5.33 6.92 -15.44
CA SER A 77 -6.73 6.53 -15.23
C SER A 77 -7.41 7.34 -14.11
N GLY A 78 -6.62 7.94 -13.21
CA GLY A 78 -7.09 8.66 -12.04
C GLY A 78 -7.51 7.74 -10.88
N MET A 79 -7.32 6.43 -11.00
CA MET A 79 -7.69 5.46 -9.96
C MET A 79 -6.95 5.71 -8.65
N LYS A 80 -5.64 5.98 -8.73
CA LYS A 80 -4.82 6.26 -7.55
C LYS A 80 -5.32 7.47 -6.78
N SER A 81 -5.45 8.61 -7.45
CA SER A 81 -5.96 9.84 -6.84
C SER A 81 -7.35 9.65 -6.24
N MET A 82 -8.25 8.94 -6.94
CA MET A 82 -9.60 8.65 -6.44
C MET A 82 -9.57 7.93 -5.09
N TYR A 83 -8.74 6.89 -4.94
CA TYR A 83 -8.63 6.15 -3.69
C TYR A 83 -7.86 6.91 -2.60
N GLU A 84 -6.85 7.71 -2.98
CA GLU A 84 -6.13 8.60 -2.05
C GLU A 84 -7.05 9.66 -1.46
N ASP A 85 -7.90 10.28 -2.29
CA ASP A 85 -8.84 11.33 -1.89
C ASP A 85 -10.00 10.78 -1.04
N GLU A 86 -10.50 9.58 -1.35
CA GLU A 86 -11.53 8.91 -0.54
C GLU A 86 -11.02 8.54 0.86
N GLY A 87 -9.78 8.03 0.94
CA GLY A 87 -9.06 7.82 2.19
C GLY A 87 -9.63 6.76 3.14
N SER A 88 -10.61 5.96 2.68
CA SER A 88 -11.23 4.89 3.47
C SER A 88 -10.28 3.69 3.64
N LEU A 89 -10.57 2.82 4.61
CA LEU A 89 -9.78 1.59 4.80
C LEU A 89 -9.84 0.70 3.54
N GLU A 90 -10.99 0.65 2.87
CA GLU A 90 -11.15 -0.09 1.62
C GLU A 90 -10.31 0.53 0.50
N SER A 91 -10.31 1.85 0.34
CA SER A 91 -9.51 2.55 -0.67
C SER A 91 -8.01 2.29 -0.49
N ARG A 92 -7.54 2.24 0.77
CA ARG A 92 -6.15 1.88 1.08
C ARG A 92 -5.81 0.46 0.66
N THR A 93 -6.67 -0.51 0.96
CA THR A 93 -6.49 -1.89 0.48
C THR A 93 -6.50 -1.96 -1.05
N LYS A 94 -7.29 -1.13 -1.74
CA LYS A 94 -7.24 -1.05 -3.21
C LYS A 94 -5.90 -0.52 -3.71
N LEU A 95 -5.34 0.52 -3.07
CA LEU A 95 -4.00 1.05 -3.38
C LEU A 95 -2.90 0.00 -3.15
N GLU A 96 -2.95 -0.74 -2.04
CA GLU A 96 -2.01 -1.83 -1.74
C GLU A 96 -2.08 -2.97 -2.78
N ASN A 97 -3.29 -3.30 -3.25
CA ASN A 97 -3.47 -4.30 -4.31
C ASN A 97 -2.91 -3.81 -5.65
N MET A 98 -3.09 -2.52 -5.98
CA MET A 98 -2.50 -1.91 -7.19
C MET A 98 -0.98 -1.91 -7.14
N GLU A 99 -0.41 -1.62 -5.97
CA GLU A 99 1.02 -1.68 -5.74
C GLU A 99 1.55 -3.12 -5.89
N SER A 100 0.86 -4.09 -5.30
CA SER A 100 1.19 -5.52 -5.42
C SER A 100 1.15 -5.97 -6.88
N PHE A 101 0.17 -5.52 -7.64
CA PHE A 101 0.06 -5.78 -9.07
C PHE A 101 1.24 -5.21 -9.86
N LEU A 102 1.63 -3.96 -9.62
CA LEU A 102 2.80 -3.35 -10.26
C LEU A 102 4.10 -4.10 -9.91
N ASN A 103 4.26 -4.50 -8.65
CA ASN A 103 5.43 -5.28 -8.22
C ASN A 103 5.49 -6.65 -8.91
N ALA A 104 4.36 -7.32 -9.12
CA ALA A 104 4.29 -8.58 -9.87
C ALA A 104 4.70 -8.41 -11.35
N ILE A 105 4.32 -7.29 -11.98
CA ILE A 105 4.75 -6.93 -13.34
C ILE A 105 6.26 -6.71 -13.39
N ILE A 106 6.83 -6.00 -12.42
CA ILE A 106 8.29 -5.77 -12.33
C ILE A 106 9.04 -7.08 -12.17
N GLU A 107 8.57 -7.98 -11.31
CA GLU A 107 9.20 -9.29 -11.16
C GLU A 107 9.15 -10.08 -12.47
N TYR A 108 8.00 -10.12 -13.13
CA TYR A 108 7.83 -10.74 -14.44
C TYR A 108 8.79 -10.15 -15.50
N GLU A 109 8.90 -8.83 -15.55
CA GLU A 109 9.76 -8.12 -16.49
C GLU A 109 11.24 -8.43 -16.28
N ASN A 110 11.68 -8.60 -15.03
CA ASN A 110 13.07 -8.93 -14.70
C ASN A 110 13.46 -10.38 -15.01
N ILE A 111 12.50 -11.31 -15.04
CA ILE A 111 12.78 -12.74 -15.31
C ILE A 111 12.55 -13.14 -16.77
N SER A 112 11.88 -12.29 -17.55
CA SER A 112 11.50 -12.58 -18.94
C SER A 112 12.52 -12.01 -19.93
N GLU A 113 12.91 -12.78 -20.95
CA GLU A 113 13.83 -12.30 -21.99
C GLU A 113 13.18 -11.26 -22.91
N ASN A 114 11.91 -11.46 -23.25
CA ASN A 114 11.12 -10.55 -24.08
C ASN A 114 9.76 -10.30 -23.40
N PRO A 115 9.72 -9.44 -22.36
CA PRO A 115 8.49 -9.19 -21.61
C PRO A 115 7.44 -8.55 -22.51
N SER A 116 6.22 -9.10 -22.49
CA SER A 116 5.09 -8.56 -23.22
C SER A 116 3.83 -8.57 -22.36
N LEU A 117 2.94 -7.58 -22.57
CA LEU A 117 1.66 -7.54 -21.87
C LEU A 117 0.80 -8.78 -22.19
N GLU A 118 0.85 -9.26 -23.44
CA GLU A 118 0.08 -10.43 -23.87
C GLU A 118 0.51 -11.69 -23.12
N ASP A 119 1.82 -11.96 -23.07
CA ASP A 119 2.35 -13.14 -22.38
C ASP A 119 2.11 -13.08 -20.86
N TYR A 120 2.23 -11.88 -20.27
CA TYR A 120 1.88 -11.69 -18.86
C TYR A 120 0.41 -12.05 -18.60
N LEU A 121 -0.52 -11.52 -19.41
CA LEU A 121 -1.96 -11.78 -19.23
C LEU A 121 -2.31 -13.26 -19.45
N GLN A 122 -1.64 -13.95 -20.37
CA GLN A 122 -1.80 -15.41 -20.53
C GLN A 122 -1.31 -16.16 -19.30
N THR A 123 -0.13 -15.81 -18.78
CA THR A 123 0.46 -16.43 -17.58
C THR A 123 -0.43 -16.22 -16.36
N ALA A 124 -0.88 -14.98 -16.12
CA ALA A 124 -1.76 -14.63 -15.01
C ALA A 124 -3.09 -15.41 -15.05
N LYS A 125 -3.66 -15.60 -16.25
CA LYS A 125 -4.87 -16.40 -16.44
C LYS A 125 -4.63 -17.87 -16.06
N LEU A 126 -3.52 -18.46 -16.50
CA LEU A 126 -3.18 -19.86 -16.20
C LEU A 126 -2.98 -20.09 -14.69
N MET A 127 -2.28 -19.18 -14.01
CA MET A 127 -2.07 -19.25 -12.55
C MET A 127 -3.41 -19.18 -11.79
N SER A 128 -4.32 -18.29 -12.21
CA SER A 128 -5.65 -18.18 -11.60
C SER A 128 -6.53 -19.43 -11.81
N GLU A 129 -6.33 -20.18 -12.89
CA GLU A 129 -7.01 -21.45 -13.14
C GLU A 129 -6.45 -22.58 -12.26
N LEU A 130 -5.12 -22.62 -12.05
CA LEU A 130 -4.45 -23.58 -11.17
C LEU A 130 -4.85 -23.40 -9.70
N ASP A 131 -4.95 -22.17 -9.21
CA ASP A 131 -5.38 -21.85 -7.84
C ASP A 131 -6.78 -22.38 -7.50
N LYS A 132 -7.64 -22.61 -8.50
CA LYS A 132 -8.99 -23.17 -8.29
C LYS A 132 -9.00 -24.68 -8.13
N THR A 133 -7.88 -25.35 -8.41
CA THR A 133 -7.87 -26.82 -8.60
C THR A 133 -7.26 -27.64 -7.46
N GLU A 134 -6.70 -27.07 -6.39
CA GLU A 134 -6.06 -27.91 -5.36
C GLU A 134 -6.46 -27.62 -3.92
N SER A 135 -7.23 -28.58 -3.37
CA SER A 135 -7.12 -29.01 -1.97
C SER A 135 -6.20 -30.24 -1.92
N SER A 136 -4.94 -30.09 -2.32
CA SER A 136 -3.96 -31.19 -2.36
C SER A 136 -3.33 -31.40 -0.98
N SER A 137 -3.27 -32.65 -0.52
CA SER A 137 -2.59 -33.05 0.70
C SER A 137 -1.06 -32.92 0.52
N GLY A 138 -0.40 -32.20 1.43
CA GLY A 138 1.05 -31.95 1.36
C GLY A 138 1.45 -30.55 0.86
N SER A 139 0.51 -29.62 0.76
CA SER A 139 0.77 -28.22 0.42
C SER A 139 1.23 -27.38 1.62
N ILE A 140 1.92 -26.27 1.34
CA ILE A 140 2.24 -25.24 2.33
C ILE A 140 1.04 -24.31 2.46
N SER A 141 0.56 -24.08 3.69
CA SER A 141 -0.54 -23.16 3.94
C SER A 141 -0.02 -21.71 4.03
N LEU A 142 -0.41 -20.88 3.07
CA LEU A 142 -0.20 -19.43 3.11
C LEU A 142 -1.48 -18.74 3.60
N MET A 143 -1.37 -17.88 4.60
CA MET A 143 -2.51 -17.20 5.19
C MET A 143 -2.09 -15.92 5.91
N THR A 144 -3.04 -15.03 6.17
CA THR A 144 -2.82 -13.85 7.02
C THR A 144 -2.75 -14.25 8.50
N VAL A 145 -2.12 -13.41 9.34
CA VAL A 145 -2.06 -13.63 10.80
C VAL A 145 -3.47 -13.72 11.41
N HIS A 146 -4.41 -12.91 10.94
CA HIS A 146 -5.81 -12.94 11.39
C HIS A 146 -6.48 -14.28 11.14
N SER A 147 -6.30 -14.83 9.93
CA SER A 147 -6.88 -16.14 9.55
C SER A 147 -6.21 -17.33 10.27
N ALA A 148 -5.02 -17.16 10.82
CA ALA A 148 -4.32 -18.21 11.56
C ALA A 148 -4.86 -18.41 12.99
N LYS A 149 -5.74 -17.53 13.48
CA LYS A 149 -6.28 -17.59 14.85
C LYS A 149 -6.98 -18.93 15.10
N GLY A 150 -6.51 -19.64 16.14
CA GLY A 150 -7.05 -20.95 16.53
C GLY A 150 -6.47 -22.14 15.75
N LEU A 151 -5.62 -21.88 14.76
CA LEU A 151 -4.82 -22.92 14.08
C LEU A 151 -3.46 -23.06 14.73
N GLU A 152 -2.79 -24.19 14.55
CA GLU A 152 -1.42 -24.41 15.04
C GLU A 152 -0.66 -25.30 14.07
N PHE A 153 0.62 -25.03 13.87
CA PHE A 153 1.47 -25.72 12.90
C PHE A 153 2.80 -26.10 13.54
N LYS A 154 3.40 -27.20 13.05
CA LYS A 154 4.71 -27.67 13.50
C LYS A 154 5.79 -26.59 13.30
N ASN A 155 5.83 -26.03 12.10
CA ASN A 155 6.76 -24.98 11.69
C ASN A 155 5.98 -23.77 11.21
N VAL A 156 6.34 -22.57 11.67
CA VAL A 156 5.70 -21.31 11.25
C VAL A 156 6.77 -20.34 10.77
N PHE A 157 6.50 -19.73 9.61
CA PHE A 157 7.32 -18.71 8.99
C PHE A 157 6.52 -17.41 9.01
N VAL A 158 6.95 -16.43 9.81
CA VAL A 158 6.35 -15.10 9.84
C VAL A 158 7.22 -14.19 8.97
N VAL A 159 6.66 -13.73 7.85
CA VAL A 159 7.35 -12.90 6.87
C VAL A 159 6.84 -11.46 6.91
N GLY A 160 7.64 -10.54 6.37
CA GLY A 160 7.27 -9.12 6.31
C GLY A 160 7.27 -8.42 7.66
N LEU A 161 8.11 -8.87 8.61
CA LEU A 161 8.28 -8.21 9.90
C LEU A 161 9.13 -6.95 9.75
N GLU A 162 8.52 -5.92 9.20
CA GLU A 162 9.12 -4.63 8.90
C GLU A 162 8.29 -3.52 9.54
N ASP A 163 8.95 -2.48 10.05
CA ASP A 163 8.26 -1.27 10.46
C ASP A 163 7.59 -0.63 9.22
N ASP A 164 6.38 -0.10 9.41
CA ASP A 164 5.40 0.28 8.38
C ASP A 164 4.61 -0.87 7.74
N ASN A 165 5.01 -2.14 7.91
CA ASN A 165 4.24 -3.31 7.45
C ASN A 165 3.61 -4.09 8.60
N PHE A 166 4.42 -4.52 9.57
CA PHE A 166 3.96 -5.20 10.78
C PHE A 166 4.88 -4.84 11.97
N PRO A 167 4.56 -3.78 12.74
CA PRO A 167 3.27 -3.08 12.79
C PRO A 167 2.98 -2.24 11.55
N SER A 168 1.71 -2.22 11.13
CA SER A 168 1.26 -1.37 10.03
C SER A 168 1.51 0.11 10.35
N ARG A 169 1.87 0.90 9.33
CA ARG A 169 2.08 2.36 9.49
C ARG A 169 0.88 3.05 10.17
N MET A 170 -0.33 2.64 9.80
CA MET A 170 -1.57 3.16 10.37
C MET A 170 -1.64 2.93 11.88
N ALA A 171 -1.35 1.71 12.34
CA ALA A 171 -1.36 1.40 13.77
C ALA A 171 -0.31 2.20 14.54
N VAL A 172 0.85 2.47 13.94
CA VAL A 172 1.86 3.36 14.52
C VAL A 172 1.32 4.79 14.65
N GLU A 173 0.74 5.35 13.58
CA GLU A 173 0.26 6.73 13.54
C GLU A 173 -0.98 6.97 14.42
N GLU A 174 -1.87 5.99 14.51
CA GLU A 174 -3.08 6.03 15.34
C GLU A 174 -2.82 5.65 16.81
N GLY A 175 -1.58 5.26 17.14
CA GLY A 175 -1.22 4.82 18.49
C GLY A 175 -1.85 3.48 18.89
N ASN A 176 -2.22 2.65 17.92
CA ASN A 176 -2.84 1.34 18.10
C ASN A 176 -1.83 0.19 18.02
N LEU A 177 -0.58 0.45 18.43
CA LEU A 177 0.51 -0.53 18.41
C LEU A 177 0.22 -1.78 19.24
N GLU A 178 -0.56 -1.65 20.32
CA GLU A 178 -0.89 -2.78 21.19
C GLU A 178 -1.75 -3.84 20.51
N GLU A 179 -2.60 -3.45 19.55
CA GLU A 179 -3.39 -4.42 18.80
C GLU A 179 -2.54 -5.18 17.79
N GLU A 180 -1.62 -4.49 17.10
CA GLU A 180 -0.61 -5.13 16.25
C GLU A 180 0.32 -6.05 17.07
N ARG A 181 0.68 -5.65 18.28
CA ARG A 181 1.48 -6.48 19.21
C ARG A 181 0.73 -7.77 19.58
N ARG A 182 -0.58 -7.70 19.80
CA ARG A 182 -1.43 -8.88 20.02
C ARG A 182 -1.50 -9.78 18.79
N LEU A 183 -1.58 -9.21 17.59
CA LEU A 183 -1.50 -9.98 16.35
C LEU A 183 -0.14 -10.68 16.22
N PHE A 184 0.95 -10.00 16.56
CA PHE A 184 2.28 -10.60 16.55
C PHE A 184 2.40 -11.75 17.56
N TYR A 185 1.86 -11.58 18.76
CA TYR A 185 1.73 -12.67 19.74
C TYR A 185 0.93 -13.86 19.20
N VAL A 186 -0.19 -13.61 18.51
CA VAL A 186 -0.96 -14.68 17.85
C VAL A 186 -0.09 -15.41 16.83
N ALA A 187 0.64 -14.69 15.97
CA ALA A 187 1.52 -15.28 14.95
C ALA A 187 2.59 -16.20 15.57
N ILE A 188 3.29 -15.73 16.61
CA ILE A 188 4.32 -16.50 17.33
C ILE A 188 3.73 -17.77 17.94
N THR A 189 2.58 -17.66 18.61
CA THR A 189 1.93 -18.79 19.29
C THR A 189 1.28 -19.80 18.35
N ARG A 190 1.32 -19.60 17.02
CA ARG A 190 0.89 -20.64 16.07
C ARG A 190 1.93 -21.75 15.92
N ALA A 191 3.18 -21.51 16.30
CA ALA A 191 4.28 -22.47 16.17
C ALA A 191 4.29 -23.47 17.33
N LYS A 192 4.34 -24.77 17.01
CA LYS A 192 4.51 -25.84 18.01
C LYS A 192 5.97 -26.20 18.27
N GLU A 193 6.80 -26.21 17.23
CA GLU A 193 8.20 -26.62 17.32
C GLU A 193 9.14 -25.53 16.85
N ASN A 194 8.99 -25.05 15.61
CA ASN A 194 9.93 -24.10 15.03
C ASN A 194 9.23 -22.82 14.57
N LEU A 195 9.81 -21.68 14.94
CA LEU A 195 9.37 -20.35 14.53
C LEU A 195 10.51 -19.66 13.79
N PHE A 196 10.23 -19.17 12.60
CA PHE A 196 11.16 -18.41 11.79
C PHE A 196 10.57 -17.02 11.51
N LEU A 197 11.34 -15.97 11.76
CA LEU A 197 10.93 -14.57 11.65
C LEU A 197 11.77 -13.89 10.56
N PHE A 198 11.14 -13.30 9.55
CA PHE A 198 11.82 -12.68 8.41
C PHE A 198 11.47 -11.20 8.26
N SER A 199 12.52 -10.39 8.08
CA SER A 199 12.47 -8.99 7.69
C SER A 199 13.33 -8.77 6.46
N SER A 200 12.93 -7.86 5.56
CA SER A 200 13.81 -7.36 4.51
C SER A 200 14.42 -6.01 4.90
N THR A 201 15.63 -5.72 4.41
CA THR A 201 16.25 -4.39 4.51
C THR A 201 15.82 -3.46 3.36
N ARG A 202 15.13 -4.00 2.35
CA ARG A 202 14.67 -3.29 1.17
C ARG A 202 13.34 -3.85 0.68
N LYS A 203 12.44 -2.99 0.23
CA LYS A 203 11.19 -3.38 -0.40
C LYS A 203 10.92 -2.56 -1.66
N MET A 204 10.16 -3.13 -2.58
CA MET A 204 9.71 -2.42 -3.76
C MET A 204 8.44 -1.63 -3.41
N TYR A 205 8.46 -0.33 -3.68
CA TYR A 205 7.34 0.58 -3.44
C TYR A 205 7.07 1.39 -4.71
N PHE A 206 5.93 1.14 -5.37
CA PHE A 206 5.59 1.71 -6.69
C PHE A 206 6.77 1.68 -7.68
N GLY A 207 7.37 0.50 -7.84
CA GLY A 207 8.52 0.28 -8.72
C GLY A 207 9.84 0.93 -8.31
N LYS A 208 9.89 1.55 -7.13
CA LYS A 208 11.12 2.09 -6.55
C LYS A 208 11.57 1.21 -5.39
N LEU A 209 12.84 0.84 -5.39
CA LEU A 209 13.44 0.15 -4.27
C LEU A 209 13.65 1.14 -3.11
N ILE A 210 12.93 0.95 -2.02
CA ILE A 210 13.07 1.75 -0.79
C ILE A 210 13.72 0.92 0.32
N GLN A 211 14.36 1.61 1.27
CA GLN A 211 14.85 0.95 2.47
C GLN A 211 13.68 0.62 3.41
N SER A 212 13.77 -0.53 4.06
CA SER A 212 12.83 -0.97 5.09
C SER A 212 13.59 -1.25 6.37
N LEU A 213 12.95 -0.94 7.51
CA LEU A 213 13.51 -1.21 8.83
C LEU A 213 12.89 -2.49 9.38
N PRO A 214 13.66 -3.34 10.08
CA PRO A 214 13.08 -4.45 10.82
C PRO A 214 12.02 -3.98 11.81
N SER A 215 10.98 -4.80 11.93
CA SER A 215 9.88 -4.58 12.87
C SER A 215 10.42 -4.44 14.28
N ARG A 216 9.95 -3.42 14.98
CA ARG A 216 10.22 -3.24 16.42
C ARG A 216 9.85 -4.46 17.26
N PHE A 217 8.87 -5.26 16.83
CA PHE A 217 8.46 -6.45 17.57
C PHE A 217 9.56 -7.55 17.62
N ILE A 218 10.47 -7.57 16.65
CA ILE A 218 11.65 -8.47 16.68
C ILE A 218 12.60 -8.06 17.81
N ASP A 219 12.75 -6.76 18.06
CA ASP A 219 13.63 -6.25 19.12
C ASP A 219 13.04 -6.50 20.51
N GLU A 220 11.72 -6.52 20.65
CA GLU A 220 11.03 -6.85 21.90
C GLU A 220 11.24 -8.30 22.35
N LEU A 221 11.55 -9.22 21.42
CA LEU A 221 11.91 -10.60 21.77
C LEU A 221 13.28 -10.70 22.44
N GLY A 222 14.13 -9.68 22.32
CA GLY A 222 15.45 -9.63 22.96
C GLY A 222 16.32 -10.85 22.62
N GLY A 223 16.94 -11.45 23.65
CA GLY A 223 17.82 -12.61 23.51
C GLY A 223 17.11 -13.96 23.37
N THR A 224 15.80 -14.00 23.18
CA THR A 224 15.05 -15.26 23.00
C THR A 224 15.12 -15.83 21.59
N ILE A 225 15.68 -15.06 20.65
CA ILE A 225 15.83 -15.44 19.25
C ILE A 225 17.30 -15.45 18.85
N GLU A 226 17.66 -16.41 18.01
CA GLU A 226 18.92 -16.40 17.29
C GLU A 226 18.76 -15.49 16.06
N ARG A 227 19.69 -14.55 15.87
CA ARG A 227 19.66 -13.62 14.74
C ARG A 227 20.70 -14.03 13.72
N GLU A 228 20.23 -14.28 12.51
CA GLU A 228 21.09 -14.48 11.34
C GLU A 228 20.83 -13.36 10.33
N GLU A 229 21.89 -12.68 9.89
CA GLU A 229 21.79 -11.77 8.76
C GLU A 229 21.85 -12.55 7.45
N GLY A 230 20.80 -12.46 6.64
CA GLY A 230 20.75 -13.10 5.33
C GLY A 230 21.79 -12.51 4.37
N GLU A 231 22.50 -13.38 3.66
CA GLU A 231 23.40 -12.96 2.59
C GLU A 231 22.63 -12.86 1.27
N LEU A 232 22.69 -11.71 0.61
CA LEU A 232 22.17 -11.58 -0.75
C LEU A 232 22.96 -12.49 -1.68
N ARG A 233 22.27 -13.44 -2.30
CA ARG A 233 22.83 -14.39 -3.26
C ARG A 233 22.10 -14.29 -4.59
N ASN A 234 22.85 -14.39 -5.67
CA ASN A 234 22.30 -14.43 -7.01
C ASN A 234 21.44 -15.70 -7.15
N ARG A 235 20.17 -15.57 -7.55
CA ARG A 235 19.23 -16.69 -7.65
C ARG A 235 19.68 -17.77 -8.65
N ILE A 236 20.48 -17.41 -9.64
CA ILE A 236 20.95 -18.31 -10.71
C ILE A 236 22.30 -18.93 -10.35
N THR A 237 23.25 -18.13 -9.88
CA THR A 237 24.62 -18.61 -9.63
C THR A 237 24.87 -19.04 -8.18
N GLY A 238 23.99 -18.69 -7.25
CA GLY A 238 24.15 -18.94 -5.81
C GLY A 238 25.28 -18.14 -5.15
N GLU A 239 25.98 -17.31 -5.93
CA GLU A 239 27.11 -16.51 -5.47
C GLU A 239 26.64 -15.32 -4.64
N LYS A 240 27.45 -14.95 -3.64
CA LYS A 240 27.19 -13.75 -2.84
C LYS A 240 27.23 -12.51 -3.73
N VAL A 241 26.15 -11.74 -3.72
CA VAL A 241 26.09 -10.44 -4.39
C VAL A 241 26.67 -9.41 -3.44
N LYS A 242 27.81 -8.82 -3.80
CA LYS A 242 28.28 -7.60 -3.14
C LYS A 242 27.35 -6.47 -3.56
N ILE A 243 26.55 -5.98 -2.62
CA ILE A 243 25.82 -4.74 -2.82
C ILE A 243 26.85 -3.61 -2.89
N GLU A 244 27.20 -3.15 -4.08
CA GLU A 244 27.85 -1.85 -4.22
C GLU A 244 26.91 -0.80 -3.63
N LYS A 245 27.46 0.09 -2.79
CA LYS A 245 26.71 1.16 -2.12
C LYS A 245 25.77 1.79 -3.15
N ALA A 246 24.47 1.62 -2.92
CA ALA A 246 23.43 2.05 -3.85
C ALA A 246 23.70 3.50 -4.28
N SER A 247 23.60 3.71 -5.59
CA SER A 247 23.70 5.01 -6.24
C SER A 247 22.89 6.07 -5.49
N GLU A 248 23.33 7.33 -5.59
CA GLU A 248 22.70 8.49 -4.99
C GLU A 248 21.20 8.68 -5.35
N SER A 249 20.63 7.89 -6.26
CA SER A 249 19.18 7.83 -6.50
C SER A 249 18.35 7.22 -5.36
N ALA A 250 18.96 6.53 -4.39
CA ALA A 250 18.27 6.03 -3.17
C ALA A 250 18.06 7.09 -2.07
N LEU A 251 18.39 8.37 -2.34
CA LEU A 251 18.38 9.47 -1.37
C LEU A 251 16.99 9.87 -0.85
N ALA A 252 15.88 9.43 -1.47
CA ALA A 252 14.53 9.73 -0.95
C ALA A 252 14.19 9.02 0.37
N GLY A 253 14.91 7.93 0.73
CA GLY A 253 14.68 7.18 1.96
C GLY A 253 15.47 7.67 3.18
N ARG A 254 16.46 8.57 3.00
CA ARG A 254 17.34 9.02 4.10
C ARG A 254 16.63 9.90 5.12
N ASP A 255 15.73 10.78 4.68
CA ASP A 255 14.98 11.65 5.59
C ASP A 255 13.97 10.86 6.43
N TYR A 256 13.34 9.84 5.83
CA TYR A 256 12.41 8.95 6.52
C TYR A 256 13.13 8.05 7.55
N LEU A 257 14.27 7.46 7.16
CA LEU A 257 15.08 6.64 8.05
C LEU A 257 15.65 7.45 9.22
N LYS A 258 16.10 8.68 8.97
CA LYS A 258 16.62 9.58 10.00
C LYS A 258 15.51 10.03 10.96
N TYR A 259 14.33 10.34 10.44
CA TYR A 259 13.14 10.66 11.24
C TYR A 259 12.68 9.48 12.11
N ASP A 260 12.61 8.27 11.56
CA ASP A 260 12.18 7.09 12.33
C ASP A 260 13.21 6.70 13.40
N LEU A 261 14.51 6.78 13.09
CA LEU A 261 15.59 6.59 14.07
C LEU A 261 15.56 7.66 15.19
N GLU A 262 15.19 8.91 14.88
CA GLU A 262 14.98 9.97 15.86
C GLU A 262 13.73 9.74 16.71
N MET A 263 12.64 9.21 16.15
CA MET A 263 11.42 8.85 16.88
C MET A 263 11.62 7.61 17.76
N ARG A 264 12.37 6.60 17.32
CA ARG A 264 12.80 5.45 18.14
C ARG A 264 13.60 5.90 19.37
N LYS A 265 14.46 6.91 19.23
CA LYS A 265 15.19 7.52 20.37
C LYS A 265 14.27 8.29 21.31
N LYS A 266 13.25 8.99 20.80
CA LYS A 266 12.27 9.73 21.62
C LYS A 266 11.33 8.81 22.40
N ASN A 267 10.89 7.69 21.81
CA ASN A 267 10.02 6.72 22.51
C ASN A 267 10.74 5.96 23.64
N PHE A 268 12.06 6.07 23.75
CA PHE A 268 12.84 5.52 24.86
C PHE A 268 13.07 6.51 26.01
N ASP A 269 12.71 7.80 25.84
CA ASP A 269 12.89 8.84 26.87
C ASP A 269 11.53 9.40 27.33
N MET A 270 10.83 8.60 28.15
CA MET A 270 9.53 8.90 28.77
C MET A 270 9.56 10.00 29.87
N SER A 271 10.56 10.90 29.88
CA SER A 271 10.84 11.75 31.04
C SER A 271 10.63 13.26 30.90
N LYS A 272 10.13 13.79 29.77
CA LYS A 272 9.81 15.24 29.66
C LYS A 272 8.32 15.50 29.43
N LYS A 273 7.60 15.66 30.55
CA LYS A 273 6.24 16.20 30.64
C LYS A 273 6.23 17.70 30.32
N ASP A 274 5.53 18.08 29.26
CA ASP A 274 4.96 19.44 29.15
C ASP A 274 3.56 19.46 29.78
N ASN A 275 3.32 20.42 30.67
CA ASN A 275 2.06 20.57 31.43
C ASN A 275 0.98 21.22 30.55
N PHE A 276 0.12 20.42 29.93
CA PHE A 276 -1.06 20.88 29.22
C PHE A 276 -2.24 21.17 30.17
N MET A 277 -3.01 22.23 29.89
CA MET A 277 -4.22 22.63 30.62
C MET A 277 -5.45 22.69 29.70
N VAL A 278 -6.64 22.57 30.29
CA VAL A 278 -7.90 22.75 29.55
C VAL A 278 -7.99 24.21 29.10
N GLY A 279 -8.32 24.42 27.83
CA GLY A 279 -8.32 25.73 27.17
C GLY A 279 -7.03 26.05 26.39
N ASP A 280 -5.97 25.26 26.54
CA ASP A 280 -4.76 25.44 25.73
C ASP A 280 -5.04 25.17 24.25
N LYS A 281 -4.49 26.03 23.38
CA LYS A 281 -4.40 25.75 21.94
C LYS A 281 -3.21 24.85 21.67
N VAL A 282 -3.46 23.79 20.92
CA VAL A 282 -2.46 22.81 20.53
C VAL A 282 -2.51 22.55 19.03
N LYS A 283 -1.36 22.34 18.42
CA LYS A 283 -1.23 21.95 17.02
C LYS A 283 -0.95 20.46 16.96
N HIS A 284 -1.85 19.72 16.31
CA HIS A 284 -1.66 18.32 15.98
C HIS A 284 -1.21 18.21 14.53
N ARG A 285 -0.20 17.37 14.25
CA ARG A 285 0.39 17.22 12.90
C ARG A 285 -0.65 16.97 11.80
N ILE A 286 -1.66 16.15 12.10
CA ILE A 286 -2.73 15.74 11.16
C ILE A 286 -4.00 16.59 11.27
N PHE A 287 -4.48 16.83 12.49
CA PHE A 287 -5.79 17.46 12.72
C PHE A 287 -5.72 18.99 12.75
N GLY A 288 -4.52 19.57 12.66
CA GLY A 288 -4.31 21.00 12.67
C GLY A 288 -4.42 21.58 14.07
N ILE A 289 -4.84 22.84 14.16
CA ILE A 289 -4.98 23.55 15.43
C ILE A 289 -6.29 23.13 16.10
N GLY A 290 -6.21 22.79 17.38
CA GLY A 290 -7.35 22.46 18.21
C GLY A 290 -7.21 23.02 19.62
N THR A 291 -8.31 23.03 20.36
CA THR A 291 -8.35 23.50 21.76
C THR A 291 -8.62 22.32 22.68
N ILE A 292 -7.82 22.18 23.74
CA ILE A 292 -8.05 21.15 24.76
C ILE A 292 -9.35 21.46 25.49
N ILE A 293 -10.31 20.53 25.44
CA ILE A 293 -11.61 20.69 26.08
C ILE A 293 -11.70 19.97 27.43
N ASN A 294 -10.97 18.87 27.60
CA ASN A 294 -10.99 18.11 28.85
C ASN A 294 -9.83 17.11 28.92
N PHE A 295 -9.55 16.62 30.13
CA PHE A 295 -8.74 15.43 30.37
C PHE A 295 -9.61 14.34 30.99
N SER A 296 -9.30 13.08 30.69
CA SER A 296 -9.95 11.92 31.29
C SER A 296 -8.92 10.82 31.58
N GLY A 297 -9.12 10.04 32.63
CA GLY A 297 -8.18 8.98 33.05
C GLY A 297 -7.13 9.46 34.05
N GLU A 298 -6.42 8.51 34.66
CA GLU A 298 -5.39 8.72 35.68
C GLU A 298 -4.08 8.03 35.26
N GLY A 299 -2.93 8.54 35.74
CA GLY A 299 -1.64 7.91 35.48
C GLY A 299 -1.20 7.95 34.00
N GLU A 300 -0.73 6.80 33.49
CA GLU A 300 -0.23 6.63 32.11
C GLU A 300 -1.35 6.54 31.06
N ASP A 301 -2.59 6.24 31.48
CA ASP A 301 -3.78 6.18 30.64
C ASP A 301 -4.49 7.54 30.49
N LYS A 302 -3.82 8.64 30.86
CA LYS A 302 -4.41 9.98 30.78
C LYS A 302 -4.65 10.35 29.32
N LYS A 303 -5.91 10.53 28.97
CA LYS A 303 -6.37 10.97 27.65
C LYS A 303 -6.71 12.45 27.65
N VAL A 304 -6.50 13.09 26.52
CA VAL A 304 -6.84 14.48 26.25
C VAL A 304 -7.90 14.53 25.16
N MET A 305 -8.99 15.24 25.43
CA MET A 305 -9.98 15.57 24.43
C MET A 305 -9.66 16.93 23.83
N ILE A 306 -9.56 16.99 22.50
CA ILE A 306 -9.21 18.19 21.75
C ILE A 306 -10.32 18.43 20.71
N SER A 307 -10.84 19.66 20.68
CA SER A 307 -11.76 20.12 19.64
C SER A 307 -10.97 20.78 18.52
N PHE A 308 -11.01 20.18 17.32
CA PHE A 308 -10.35 20.70 16.12
C PHE A 308 -11.35 21.42 15.22
N GLU A 309 -10.97 22.62 14.75
CA GLU A 309 -11.87 23.53 14.02
C GLU A 309 -12.55 22.90 12.79
N ASN A 310 -11.90 21.92 12.13
CA ASN A 310 -12.43 21.26 10.93
C ASN A 310 -12.51 19.72 11.02
N LYS A 311 -12.26 19.12 12.20
CA LYS A 311 -12.18 17.65 12.37
C LYS A 311 -12.96 17.12 13.58
N GLY A 312 -13.68 18.00 14.28
CA GLY A 312 -14.51 17.63 15.43
C GLY A 312 -13.69 17.33 16.68
N ILE A 313 -14.30 16.68 17.67
CA ILE A 313 -13.66 16.32 18.94
C ILE A 313 -12.94 14.98 18.77
N LYS A 314 -11.65 14.93 19.15
CA LYS A 314 -10.85 13.69 19.19
C LYS A 314 -10.35 13.44 20.60
N ASN A 315 -10.30 12.16 20.96
CA ASN A 315 -9.80 11.70 22.25
C ASN A 315 -8.47 10.98 22.03
N LEU A 316 -7.37 11.58 22.49
CA LEU A 316 -6.01 11.14 22.20
C LEU A 316 -5.27 10.79 23.50
N SER A 317 -4.31 9.87 23.46
CA SER A 317 -3.47 9.60 24.63
C SER A 317 -2.49 10.75 24.87
N LEU A 318 -2.48 11.34 26.06
CA LEU A 318 -1.64 12.51 26.37
C LEU A 318 -0.13 12.17 26.34
N SER A 319 0.23 10.92 26.60
CA SER A 319 1.63 10.45 26.61
C SER A 319 2.22 10.28 25.21
N ILE A 320 1.39 10.19 24.16
CA ILE A 320 1.84 9.78 22.81
C ILE A 320 1.29 10.70 21.70
N ALA A 321 0.26 11.50 21.99
CA ALA A 321 -0.31 12.40 20.99
C ALA A 321 0.76 13.40 20.48
N PRO A 322 0.99 13.50 19.16
CA PRO A 322 1.95 14.43 18.57
C PRO A 322 1.35 15.85 18.55
N ILE A 323 1.20 16.42 19.75
CA ILE A 323 0.62 17.74 19.99
C ILE A 323 1.68 18.69 20.56
N GLU A 324 1.72 19.90 20.01
CA GLU A 324 2.59 20.99 20.48
C GLU A 324 1.72 22.16 20.93
N LYS A 325 2.08 22.82 22.03
CA LYS A 325 1.37 24.02 22.49
C LYS A 325 1.63 25.18 21.53
N VAL A 326 0.59 25.94 21.20
CA VAL A 326 0.63 27.08 20.27
C VAL A 326 0.69 28.40 21.04
#